data_AF-A0A0S9L9K8-F1
#
_entry.id   AF-A0A0S9L9K8-F1
#
_cell.length_a   1.000
_cell.length_b   1.000
_cell.length_c   1.000
_cell.angle_alpha   90.00
_cell.angle_beta   90.00
_cell.angle_gamma   90.00
#
_symmetry.space_group_name_H-M   'P 1'
#
loop_
_entity.id
_entity.type
_entity.pdbx_description
1 polymer ?
#
loop_
_entity_poly.entity_id
_entity_poly.type
_entity_poly.pdbx_seq_one_letter_code
_entity_poly.pdbx_strand_id
1 'polypeptide(L)'
;MAAADERDLRDQRNLDPITEAPGAHPVGTGVGATGGGVAGAAIGAVGGPIGAAVGLVAGALVGGLAGKATAERINPTVEEAYWRESYTREPYYEAGRSFDDYGPAYAYGWGATTTYPGPFEEVEPTLARDWDSRRGNSSLDWQQARPATRAAWDRVQAPAASVGDYDRDEVLESLDDLLKTCRDGEKGFKEAAEHTRTASLATLLRDRAQTCARGAEDLIAAIGRLGGEANDRGSATGALHRGWVSARGSVGALSDLDMLEECERGEDAALARYRKVLAQALPADVRTLVQQQMEGAQRNHDEIKRLRDAERARKG
;
A
#
# COMPACT_ATOMS: atom_id res chain seq x y z
N MET A 1 6.07 6.57 -63.59
CA MET A 1 4.83 7.05 -62.94
C MET A 1 4.15 5.83 -62.34
N ALA A 2 3.90 5.86 -61.01
CA ALA A 2 3.10 4.92 -60.21
C ALA A 2 3.67 3.52 -59.84
N ALA A 3 4.75 3.45 -59.04
CA ALA A 3 5.07 2.25 -58.24
C ALA A 3 6.00 2.50 -57.03
N ALA A 4 6.63 3.68 -56.93
CA ALA A 4 7.53 4.02 -55.83
C ALA A 4 6.89 4.88 -54.72
N ASP A 5 5.59 5.20 -54.84
CA ASP A 5 4.90 6.15 -53.93
C ASP A 5 3.99 5.45 -52.90
N GLU A 6 3.61 4.18 -53.14
CA GLU A 6 2.69 3.47 -52.23
C GLU A 6 3.39 2.73 -51.08
N ARG A 7 4.71 2.51 -51.16
CA ARG A 7 5.47 1.87 -50.07
C ARG A 7 5.92 2.87 -49.01
N ASP A 8 6.07 4.13 -49.36
CA ASP A 8 6.48 5.21 -48.44
C ASP A 8 5.29 5.77 -47.63
N LEU A 9 4.06 5.56 -48.11
CA LEU A 9 2.83 5.95 -47.40
C LEU A 9 2.33 4.88 -46.39
N ARG A 10 2.82 3.65 -46.47
CA ARG A 10 2.45 2.58 -45.52
C ARG A 10 3.24 2.66 -44.21
N ASP A 11 4.44 3.25 -44.22
CA ASP A 11 5.31 3.36 -43.04
C ASP A 11 4.98 4.58 -42.14
N GLN A 12 4.08 5.46 -42.59
CA GLN A 12 3.61 6.64 -41.83
C GLN A 12 2.24 6.46 -41.17
N ARG A 13 1.61 5.29 -41.34
CA ARG A 13 0.29 4.98 -40.76
C ARG A 13 0.47 3.82 -39.81
N ASN A 14 0.44 4.11 -38.51
CA ASN A 14 0.46 3.16 -37.40
C ASN A 14 -0.71 2.15 -37.54
N LEU A 15 -0.51 1.11 -38.34
CA LEU A 15 -1.50 0.07 -38.65
C LEU A 15 -1.04 -1.25 -38.00
N ASP A 16 -2.00 -1.98 -37.44
CA ASP A 16 -1.76 -3.26 -36.79
C ASP A 16 -1.36 -4.34 -37.84
N PRO A 17 -0.27 -5.11 -37.62
CA PRO A 17 0.23 -6.07 -38.61
C PRO A 17 -0.64 -7.31 -38.87
N ILE A 18 -1.69 -7.56 -38.08
CA ILE A 18 -2.55 -8.75 -38.23
C ILE A 18 -3.97 -8.35 -38.67
N THR A 19 -4.41 -7.13 -38.40
CA THR A 19 -5.82 -6.74 -38.61
C THR A 19 -6.04 -5.52 -39.52
N GLU A 20 -4.99 -4.83 -39.96
CA GLU A 20 -5.02 -3.71 -40.94
C GLU A 20 -6.02 -2.55 -40.65
N ALA A 21 -6.52 -2.40 -39.41
CA ALA A 21 -7.42 -1.32 -39.03
C ALA A 21 -6.67 -0.02 -38.65
N PRO A 22 -7.22 1.18 -38.92
CA PRO A 22 -6.62 2.46 -38.51
C PRO A 22 -6.49 2.61 -36.99
N GLY A 23 -5.30 2.92 -36.50
CA GLY A 23 -5.03 3.14 -35.07
C GLY A 23 -5.95 4.19 -34.44
N ALA A 24 -6.65 3.80 -33.37
CA ALA A 24 -7.49 4.68 -32.59
C ALA A 24 -6.64 5.45 -31.56
N HIS A 25 -6.48 6.76 -31.79
CA HIS A 25 -6.09 7.70 -30.74
C HIS A 25 -7.36 8.42 -30.23
N PRO A 26 -7.66 8.38 -28.92
CA PRO A 26 -8.48 9.42 -28.33
C PRO A 26 -7.64 10.70 -28.29
N VAL A 27 -8.05 11.70 -29.07
CA VAL A 27 -7.52 13.06 -28.98
C VAL A 27 -8.02 13.67 -27.67
N GLY A 28 -7.10 13.93 -26.74
CA GLY A 28 -7.35 14.78 -25.57
C GLY A 28 -6.56 14.38 -24.33
N THR A 29 -5.46 15.10 -24.06
CA THR A 29 -4.69 15.23 -22.78
C THR A 29 -4.11 13.94 -22.19
N GLY A 30 -2.80 13.71 -22.06
CA GLY A 30 -1.63 14.56 -22.25
C GLY A 30 -0.38 13.72 -22.56
N VAL A 31 0.60 14.41 -23.12
CA VAL A 31 1.85 13.89 -23.68
C VAL A 31 2.82 13.48 -22.58
N GLY A 32 3.41 12.27 -22.70
CA GLY A 32 4.67 11.91 -22.04
C GLY A 32 4.80 10.44 -21.60
N ALA A 33 4.97 9.50 -22.52
CA ALA A 33 5.48 8.17 -22.18
C ALA A 33 6.29 7.57 -23.34
N THR A 34 7.57 7.90 -23.41
CA THR A 34 8.57 7.03 -24.04
C THR A 34 9.50 6.52 -22.95
N GLY A 35 9.23 5.30 -22.47
CA GLY A 35 10.17 4.50 -21.68
C GLY A 35 9.72 4.10 -20.27
N GLY A 36 9.05 2.95 -20.16
CA GLY A 36 9.08 2.10 -18.95
C GLY A 36 7.99 2.29 -17.90
N GLY A 37 7.17 1.25 -17.68
CA GLY A 37 6.39 1.04 -16.44
C GLY A 37 4.90 1.32 -16.54
N VAL A 38 4.08 0.27 -16.73
CA VAL A 38 2.66 0.28 -16.36
C VAL A 38 2.59 -0.14 -14.89
N ALA A 39 2.38 0.80 -13.97
CA ALA A 39 2.21 0.50 -12.55
C ALA A 39 1.08 1.35 -11.92
N GLY A 40 0.04 0.64 -11.45
CA GLY A 40 -0.84 1.09 -10.36
C GLY A 40 -2.00 2.02 -10.69
N ALA A 41 -3.12 1.47 -11.18
CA ALA A 41 -4.44 2.06 -10.91
C ALA A 41 -4.92 1.57 -9.53
N ALA A 42 -4.75 2.39 -8.51
CA ALA A 42 -5.33 2.12 -7.19
C ALA A 42 -6.81 2.52 -7.19
N ILE A 43 -7.66 1.61 -6.71
CA ILE A 43 -9.09 1.77 -6.55
C ILE A 43 -9.38 2.98 -5.67
N GLY A 44 -10.04 3.99 -6.26
CA GLY A 44 -10.69 5.09 -5.57
C GLY A 44 -12.05 5.31 -6.23
N ALA A 45 -13.05 4.51 -5.87
CA ALA A 45 -14.39 4.65 -6.41
C ALA A 45 -15.47 4.31 -5.38
N VAL A 46 -15.52 5.06 -4.28
CA VAL A 46 -16.79 5.36 -3.60
C VAL A 46 -16.74 6.81 -3.10
N GLY A 47 -17.15 7.76 -3.96
CA GLY A 47 -17.53 9.13 -3.53
C GLY A 47 -16.87 10.33 -4.23
N GLY A 48 -17.18 10.59 -5.52
CA GLY A 48 -17.07 11.93 -6.12
C GLY A 48 -15.68 12.47 -6.53
N PRO A 49 -15.61 13.61 -7.27
CA PRO A 49 -14.45 14.03 -8.07
C PRO A 49 -13.25 14.61 -7.29
N ILE A 50 -13.11 14.33 -5.99
CA ILE A 50 -12.11 14.97 -5.12
C ILE A 50 -10.83 14.12 -4.95
N GLY A 51 -10.82 12.86 -5.40
CA GLY A 51 -9.67 11.95 -5.23
C GLY A 51 -8.56 12.00 -6.30
N ALA A 52 -8.55 12.96 -7.23
CA ALA A 52 -7.72 12.87 -8.46
C ALA A 52 -6.41 13.69 -8.48
N ALA A 53 -6.04 14.38 -7.40
CA ALA A 53 -4.91 15.31 -7.46
C ALA A 53 -3.97 15.25 -6.25
N VAL A 54 -3.35 14.08 -6.02
CA VAL A 54 -1.91 13.89 -5.76
C VAL A 54 -1.64 12.40 -6.00
N GLY A 55 -1.55 12.01 -7.27
CA GLY A 55 -1.24 10.64 -7.70
C GLY A 55 0.06 10.62 -8.46
N LEU A 56 1.10 10.04 -7.83
CA LEU A 56 2.42 9.60 -8.29
C LEU A 56 3.35 9.88 -7.11
N VAL A 57 3.68 8.90 -6.27
CA VAL A 57 4.76 7.95 -6.54
C VAL A 57 4.55 6.73 -5.63
N ALA A 58 4.43 5.54 -6.22
CA ALA A 58 4.72 4.29 -5.52
C ALA A 58 5.26 3.28 -6.53
N GLY A 59 6.56 2.95 -6.42
CA GLY A 59 7.17 1.77 -7.04
C GLY A 59 7.70 1.94 -8.47
N ALA A 60 8.84 2.61 -8.64
CA ALA A 60 9.71 2.40 -9.79
C ALA A 60 11.11 2.02 -9.31
N LEU A 61 11.41 0.72 -9.27
CA LEU A 61 12.78 0.24 -9.29
C LEU A 61 13.30 0.29 -10.72
N VAL A 62 13.98 1.38 -11.10
CA VAL A 62 14.97 1.38 -12.21
C VAL A 62 16.06 2.41 -11.92
N GLY A 63 17.32 1.96 -11.83
CA GLY A 63 18.50 2.85 -11.79
C GLY A 63 19.80 2.10 -11.52
N GLY A 64 20.31 1.41 -12.55
CA GLY A 64 21.62 0.75 -12.50
C GLY A 64 22.81 1.71 -12.58
N LEU A 65 23.92 1.22 -12.01
CA LEU A 65 25.33 1.63 -12.11
C LEU A 65 25.83 2.80 -11.22
N ALA A 66 26.73 2.38 -10.31
CA ALA A 66 27.76 3.10 -9.54
C ALA A 66 27.36 3.77 -8.20
N GLY A 67 27.52 3.00 -7.11
CA GLY A 67 28.16 3.50 -5.88
C GLY A 67 27.28 3.82 -4.66
N LYS A 68 27.19 2.85 -3.73
CA LYS A 68 26.79 2.95 -2.30
C LYS A 68 25.32 3.27 -1.95
N ALA A 69 24.63 2.19 -1.54
CA ALA A 69 23.62 2.06 -0.47
C ALA A 69 22.84 3.31 -0.02
N THR A 70 21.59 3.43 -0.48
CA THR A 70 20.37 3.71 0.33
C THR A 70 19.18 3.89 -0.62
N ALA A 71 18.76 2.80 -1.27
CA ALA A 71 17.55 2.73 -2.09
C ALA A 71 16.38 2.09 -1.32
N GLU A 72 16.17 2.56 -0.11
CA GLU A 72 14.91 2.52 0.62
C GLU A 72 14.85 3.91 1.25
N ARG A 73 13.70 4.58 1.31
CA ARG A 73 13.50 5.53 2.42
C ARG A 73 12.11 6.10 2.61
N ILE A 74 11.21 6.08 1.62
CA ILE A 74 9.88 6.71 1.80
C ILE A 74 8.81 5.87 1.11
N ASN A 75 7.87 5.36 1.90
CA ASN A 75 6.65 4.72 1.42
C ASN A 75 5.49 5.70 1.60
N PRO A 76 4.93 6.28 0.53
CA PRO A 76 3.91 7.33 0.67
C PRO A 76 2.62 6.87 1.34
N THR A 77 2.24 5.59 1.21
CA THR A 77 1.07 5.04 1.94
C THR A 77 1.31 4.99 3.44
N VAL A 78 2.54 4.69 3.85
CA VAL A 78 2.95 4.63 5.26
C VAL A 78 3.00 6.03 5.86
N GLU A 79 3.63 6.97 5.15
CA GLU A 79 3.69 8.37 5.60
C GLU A 79 2.30 9.00 5.67
N GLU A 80 1.45 8.81 4.65
CA GLU A 80 0.09 9.34 4.67
C GLU A 80 -0.73 8.78 5.84
N ALA A 81 -0.64 7.46 6.11
CA ALA A 81 -1.35 6.84 7.23
C ALA A 81 -0.90 7.43 8.58
N TYR A 82 0.41 7.58 8.78
CA TYR A 82 0.96 8.19 9.99
C TYR A 82 0.46 9.62 10.20
N TRP A 83 0.56 10.47 9.17
CA TRP A 83 0.15 11.86 9.27
C TRP A 83 -1.37 12.01 9.40
N ARG A 84 -2.16 11.14 8.77
CA ARG A 84 -3.63 11.11 8.92
C ARG A 84 -4.06 10.79 10.35
N GLU A 85 -3.30 9.97 11.07
CA GLU A 85 -3.56 9.64 12.48
C GLU A 85 -2.99 10.69 13.45
N SER A 86 -1.93 11.40 13.06
CA SER A 86 -1.15 12.25 13.96
C SER A 86 -1.41 13.75 13.83
N TYR A 87 -1.88 14.24 12.68
CA TYR A 87 -1.95 15.69 12.39
C TYR A 87 -2.70 16.51 13.43
N THR A 88 -3.75 15.95 14.06
CA THR A 88 -4.52 16.65 15.09
C THR A 88 -3.77 16.84 16.42
N ARG A 89 -2.66 16.13 16.62
CA ARG A 89 -1.79 16.21 17.81
C ARG A 89 -0.64 17.19 17.62
N GLU A 90 -0.45 17.68 16.41
CA GLU A 90 0.66 18.56 16.08
C GLU A 90 0.42 19.97 16.64
N PRO A 91 1.48 20.66 17.09
CA PRO A 91 1.33 21.97 17.76
C PRO A 91 0.81 23.08 16.84
N TYR A 92 0.88 22.88 15.52
CA TYR A 92 0.38 23.79 14.50
C TYR A 92 -1.02 23.42 13.98
N TYR A 93 -1.67 22.41 14.57
CA TYR A 93 -3.03 22.05 14.22
C TYR A 93 -4.02 23.13 14.67
N GLU A 94 -4.89 23.54 13.76
CA GLU A 94 -5.99 24.47 14.02
C GLU A 94 -7.32 23.70 14.14
N ALA A 95 -8.02 23.89 15.25
CA ALA A 95 -9.28 23.20 15.53
C ALA A 95 -10.32 23.45 14.41
N GLY A 96 -10.87 22.36 13.87
CA GLY A 96 -11.89 22.42 12.82
C GLY A 96 -11.34 22.26 11.40
N ARG A 97 -10.02 22.22 11.22
CA ARG A 97 -9.40 21.84 9.94
C ARG A 97 -9.35 20.34 9.78
N SER A 98 -9.38 19.89 8.52
CA SER A 98 -9.38 18.49 8.15
C SER A 98 -8.00 18.02 7.68
N PHE A 99 -7.82 16.71 7.54
CA PHE A 99 -6.61 16.19 6.91
C PHE A 99 -6.46 16.66 5.46
N ASP A 100 -7.54 16.98 4.74
CA ASP A 100 -7.46 17.46 3.36
C ASP A 100 -6.78 18.85 3.27
N ASP A 101 -6.78 19.61 4.38
CA ASP A 101 -6.06 20.87 4.48
C ASP A 101 -4.55 20.63 4.63
N TYR A 102 -4.13 19.68 5.47
CA TYR A 102 -2.73 19.45 5.83
C TYR A 102 -2.01 18.39 4.98
N GLY A 103 -2.75 17.42 4.44
CA GLY A 103 -2.23 16.27 3.69
C GLY A 103 -1.30 16.67 2.55
N PRO A 104 -1.67 17.64 1.68
CA PRO A 104 -0.79 18.11 0.62
C PRO A 104 0.54 18.71 1.13
N ALA A 105 0.54 19.35 2.32
CA ALA A 105 1.74 19.94 2.89
C ALA A 105 2.70 18.88 3.40
N TYR A 106 2.19 17.85 4.09
CA TYR A 106 3.01 16.71 4.48
C TYR A 106 3.57 15.98 3.25
N ALA A 107 2.71 15.73 2.24
CA ALA A 107 3.11 15.10 1.00
C ALA A 107 4.23 15.81 0.28
N TYR A 108 4.18 17.13 0.32
CA TYR A 108 5.21 17.96 -0.24
C TYR A 108 6.53 17.86 0.53
N GLY A 109 6.47 17.83 1.87
CA GLY A 109 7.62 17.71 2.75
C GLY A 109 8.41 16.41 2.56
N TRP A 110 7.76 15.25 2.71
CA TRP A 110 8.46 13.97 2.55
C TRP A 110 8.92 13.76 1.11
N GLY A 111 8.13 14.16 0.10
CA GLY A 111 8.51 14.02 -1.31
C GLY A 111 9.76 14.83 -1.66
N ALA A 112 9.90 16.03 -1.11
CA ALA A 112 11.00 16.93 -1.41
C ALA A 112 12.36 16.41 -0.94
N THR A 113 12.42 15.58 0.12
CA THR A 113 13.68 14.98 0.62
C THR A 113 14.38 14.08 -0.39
N THR A 114 13.65 13.53 -1.36
CA THR A 114 14.22 12.71 -2.45
C THR A 114 14.85 13.57 -3.55
N THR A 115 14.37 14.80 -3.69
CA THR A 115 14.74 15.71 -4.78
C THR A 115 15.84 16.67 -4.35
N TYR A 116 15.79 17.13 -3.10
CA TYR A 116 16.69 18.14 -2.59
C TYR A 116 17.51 17.57 -1.42
N PRO A 117 18.84 17.42 -1.58
CA PRO A 117 19.71 17.11 -0.46
C PRO A 117 19.92 18.36 0.42
N GLY A 118 20.22 18.14 1.69
CA GLY A 118 20.59 19.21 2.63
C GLY A 118 19.54 19.49 3.72
N PRO A 119 19.77 20.53 4.55
CA PRO A 119 18.83 20.94 5.58
C PRO A 119 17.59 21.61 4.98
N PHE A 120 16.47 21.56 5.71
CA PHE A 120 15.19 22.12 5.25
C PHE A 120 15.32 23.60 4.90
N GLU A 121 16.10 24.35 5.67
CA GLU A 121 16.27 25.81 5.56
C GLU A 121 16.86 26.25 4.21
N GLU A 122 17.68 25.40 3.57
CA GLU A 122 18.24 25.69 2.24
C GLU A 122 17.20 25.50 1.13
N VAL A 123 16.28 24.57 1.32
CA VAL A 123 15.28 24.17 0.33
C VAL A 123 13.99 24.97 0.49
N GLU A 124 13.70 25.43 1.72
CA GLU A 124 12.49 26.14 2.12
C GLU A 124 12.08 27.26 1.14
N PRO A 125 12.96 28.17 0.68
CA PRO A 125 12.57 29.25 -0.23
C PRO A 125 12.00 28.73 -1.57
N THR A 126 12.51 27.59 -2.04
CA THR A 126 12.01 26.94 -3.25
C THR A 126 10.67 26.28 -3.00
N LEU A 127 10.52 25.59 -1.85
CA LEU A 127 9.25 24.97 -1.47
C LEU A 127 8.14 26.02 -1.33
N ALA A 128 8.46 27.13 -0.67
CA ALA A 128 7.57 28.27 -0.47
C ALA A 128 7.05 28.86 -1.78
N ARG A 129 7.96 29.10 -2.73
CA ARG A 129 7.62 29.68 -4.04
C ARG A 129 6.69 28.78 -4.85
N ASP A 130 6.87 27.47 -4.74
CA ASP A 130 6.18 26.48 -5.57
C ASP A 130 4.87 25.97 -4.91
N TRP A 131 4.63 26.29 -3.63
CA TRP A 131 3.52 25.77 -2.84
C TRP A 131 2.14 26.01 -3.48
N ASP A 132 1.87 27.21 -3.98
CA ASP A 132 0.56 27.54 -4.56
C ASP A 132 0.23 26.68 -5.79
N SER A 133 1.24 26.19 -6.51
CA SER A 133 1.04 25.28 -7.64
C SER A 133 0.88 23.82 -7.23
N ARG A 134 1.26 23.45 -6.00
CA ARG A 134 1.31 22.07 -5.50
C ARG A 134 0.26 21.73 -4.44
N ARG A 135 -0.29 22.74 -3.76
CA ARG A 135 -1.23 22.59 -2.64
C ARG A 135 -2.56 21.91 -3.00
N GLY A 136 -2.87 21.75 -4.28
CA GLY A 136 -4.13 21.15 -4.74
C GLY A 136 -5.33 21.88 -4.14
N ASN A 137 -6.19 21.14 -3.45
CA ASN A 137 -7.37 21.70 -2.77
C ASN A 137 -7.11 22.20 -1.33
N SER A 138 -5.86 22.15 -0.84
CA SER A 138 -5.53 22.62 0.51
C SER A 138 -5.87 24.10 0.65
N SER A 139 -6.54 24.45 1.75
CA SER A 139 -6.84 25.83 2.12
C SER A 139 -5.66 26.59 2.76
N LEU A 140 -4.54 25.91 3.08
CA LEU A 140 -3.38 26.48 3.76
C LEU A 140 -2.50 27.34 2.83
N ASP A 141 -2.23 28.59 3.19
CA ASP A 141 -1.12 29.35 2.59
C ASP A 141 0.24 28.76 3.00
N TRP A 142 1.34 29.26 2.42
CA TRP A 142 2.67 28.72 2.75
C TRP A 142 3.01 28.87 4.23
N GLN A 143 2.66 29.98 4.89
CA GLN A 143 3.00 30.17 6.30
C GLN A 143 2.30 29.15 7.19
N GLN A 144 1.07 28.78 6.83
CA GLN A 144 0.27 27.75 7.50
C GLN A 144 0.75 26.32 7.14
N ALA A 145 1.15 26.08 5.89
CA ALA A 145 1.60 24.77 5.41
C ALA A 145 3.06 24.43 5.76
N ARG A 146 3.90 25.45 5.96
CA ARG A 146 5.32 25.33 6.29
C ARG A 146 5.60 24.39 7.47
N PRO A 147 4.93 24.51 8.65
CA PRO A 147 5.23 23.63 9.77
C PRO A 147 4.89 22.16 9.49
N ALA A 148 3.79 21.87 8.76
CA ALA A 148 3.46 20.51 8.33
C ALA A 148 4.46 19.96 7.30
N THR A 149 4.85 20.79 6.33
CA THR A 149 5.88 20.45 5.33
C THR A 149 7.21 20.13 6.00
N ARG A 150 7.61 20.95 6.99
CA ARG A 150 8.83 20.73 7.79
C ARG A 150 8.74 19.48 8.64
N ALA A 151 7.60 19.22 9.28
CA ALA A 151 7.41 18.03 10.10
C ALA A 151 7.57 16.72 9.30
N ALA A 152 6.99 16.67 8.09
CA ALA A 152 7.18 15.54 7.16
C ALA A 152 8.62 15.41 6.66
N TRP A 153 9.27 16.53 6.34
CA TRP A 153 10.69 16.55 5.95
C TRP A 153 11.59 16.02 7.07
N ASP A 154 11.43 16.56 8.28
CA ASP A 154 12.21 16.22 9.45
C ASP A 154 12.01 14.76 9.84
N ARG A 155 10.78 14.22 9.73
CA ARG A 155 10.50 12.80 9.99
C ARG A 155 11.26 11.85 9.08
N VAL A 156 11.40 12.19 7.80
CA VAL A 156 12.16 11.36 6.83
C VAL A 156 13.66 11.51 7.00
N GLN A 157 14.12 12.73 7.32
CA GLN A 157 15.54 13.05 7.49
C GLN A 157 16.06 12.71 8.88
N ALA A 158 15.18 12.54 9.85
CA ALA A 158 15.53 11.99 11.15
C ALA A 158 16.22 10.65 10.89
N PRO A 159 17.45 10.44 11.42
CA PRO A 159 18.06 9.13 11.40
C PRO A 159 17.01 8.17 11.96
N ALA A 160 16.61 7.15 11.19
CA ALA A 160 15.76 6.08 11.70
C ALA A 160 16.35 5.69 13.04
N ALA A 161 15.63 6.02 14.11
CA ALA A 161 16.08 6.04 15.49
C ALA A 161 17.33 5.18 15.69
N SER A 162 18.46 5.81 15.99
CA SER A 162 19.68 5.11 16.40
C SER A 162 19.29 3.99 17.35
N VAL A 163 19.75 2.77 17.08
CA VAL A 163 19.57 1.55 17.89
C VAL A 163 19.29 1.90 19.36
N GLY A 164 18.01 1.94 19.75
CA GLY A 164 17.60 2.27 21.12
C GLY A 164 16.40 3.22 21.32
N ASP A 165 15.95 3.99 20.32
CA ASP A 165 14.80 4.90 20.48
C ASP A 165 13.53 4.35 19.80
N TYR A 166 13.11 3.16 20.23
CA TYR A 166 11.78 2.63 19.95
C TYR A 166 11.08 2.40 21.30
N ASP A 167 9.79 2.72 21.39
CA ASP A 167 9.01 2.32 22.55
C ASP A 167 8.81 0.80 22.46
N ARG A 168 9.58 0.06 23.27
CA ARG A 168 9.54 -1.40 23.29
C ARG A 168 8.11 -1.92 23.53
N ASP A 169 7.34 -1.27 24.39
CA ASP A 169 6.02 -1.75 24.75
C ASP A 169 5.03 -1.51 23.59
N GLU A 170 5.16 -0.40 22.85
CA GLU A 170 4.43 -0.15 21.58
C GLU A 170 4.78 -1.17 20.49
N VAL A 171 6.06 -1.53 20.37
CA VAL A 171 6.51 -2.56 19.43
C VAL A 171 5.93 -3.93 19.81
N LEU A 172 5.92 -4.28 21.09
CA LEU A 172 5.34 -5.53 21.58
C LEU A 172 3.84 -5.61 21.30
N GLU A 173 3.08 -4.53 21.54
CA GLU A 173 1.65 -4.46 21.22
C GLU A 173 1.40 -4.63 19.71
N SER A 174 2.21 -3.96 18.89
CA SER A 174 2.12 -4.03 17.43
C SER A 174 2.43 -5.44 16.89
N LEU A 175 3.42 -6.12 17.45
CA LEU A 175 3.74 -7.50 17.11
C LEU A 175 2.64 -8.47 17.56
N ASP A 176 2.02 -8.25 18.71
CA ASP A 176 0.88 -9.04 19.20
C ASP A 176 -0.35 -8.89 18.28
N ASP A 177 -0.57 -7.69 17.74
CA ASP A 177 -1.62 -7.44 16.75
C ASP A 177 -1.36 -8.13 15.40
N LEU A 178 -0.10 -8.17 14.94
CA LEU A 178 0.27 -8.98 13.77
C LEU A 178 0.14 -10.48 14.06
N LEU A 179 0.47 -10.93 15.27
CA LEU A 179 0.32 -12.31 15.68
C LEU A 179 -1.15 -12.74 15.62
N LYS A 180 -2.06 -11.92 16.17
CA LYS A 180 -3.51 -12.14 16.06
C LYS A 180 -3.95 -12.17 14.59
N THR A 181 -3.44 -11.27 13.76
CA THR A 181 -3.73 -11.23 12.31
C THR A 181 -3.33 -12.54 11.63
N CYS A 182 -2.13 -13.07 11.92
CA CYS A 182 -1.68 -14.37 11.42
C CYS A 182 -2.56 -15.53 11.92
N ARG A 183 -2.96 -15.53 13.20
CA ARG A 183 -3.84 -16.58 13.75
C ARG A 183 -5.25 -16.55 13.17
N ASP A 184 -5.79 -15.35 12.94
CA ASP A 184 -7.08 -15.17 12.30
C ASP A 184 -7.01 -15.59 10.82
N GLY A 185 -5.94 -15.25 10.11
CA GLY A 185 -5.66 -15.72 8.74
C GLY A 185 -5.53 -17.24 8.66
N GLU A 186 -4.79 -17.87 9.57
CA GLU A 186 -4.65 -19.33 9.66
C GLU A 186 -6.02 -20.03 9.75
N LYS A 187 -6.90 -19.54 10.63
CA LYS A 187 -8.25 -20.09 10.81
C LYS A 187 -9.14 -19.82 9.60
N GLY A 188 -9.16 -18.59 9.11
CA GLY A 188 -9.97 -18.18 7.97
C GLY A 188 -9.64 -18.97 6.71
N PHE A 189 -8.35 -19.17 6.43
CA PHE A 189 -7.92 -19.97 5.27
C PHE A 189 -8.21 -21.46 5.42
N LYS A 190 -8.11 -22.03 6.63
CA LYS A 190 -8.54 -23.43 6.87
C LYS A 190 -10.02 -23.60 6.61
N GLU A 191 -10.85 -22.70 7.14
CA GLU A 191 -12.30 -22.75 6.94
C GLU A 191 -12.66 -22.55 5.45
N ALA A 192 -12.05 -21.58 4.76
CA ALA A 192 -12.27 -21.37 3.33
C ALA A 192 -11.89 -22.61 2.49
N ALA A 193 -10.81 -23.31 2.86
CA ALA A 193 -10.39 -24.54 2.20
C ALA A 193 -11.36 -25.72 2.38
N GLU A 194 -12.16 -25.73 3.45
CA GLU A 194 -13.20 -26.74 3.70
C GLU A 194 -14.50 -26.47 2.92
N HIS A 195 -14.70 -25.22 2.46
CA HIS A 195 -15.95 -24.79 1.83
C HIS A 195 -15.84 -24.44 0.34
N THR A 196 -14.63 -24.44 -0.21
CA THR A 196 -14.42 -24.38 -1.66
C THR A 196 -14.74 -25.72 -2.34
N ARG A 197 -15.25 -25.65 -3.57
CA ARG A 197 -15.58 -26.81 -4.42
C ARG A 197 -14.39 -27.26 -5.26
N THR A 198 -13.42 -26.37 -5.49
CA THR A 198 -12.27 -26.63 -6.35
C THR A 198 -11.08 -27.15 -5.54
N ALA A 199 -10.62 -28.37 -5.86
CA ALA A 199 -9.52 -29.02 -5.12
C ALA A 199 -8.22 -28.21 -5.16
N SER A 200 -7.89 -27.57 -6.29
CA SER A 200 -6.69 -26.73 -6.38
C SER A 200 -6.78 -25.46 -5.52
N LEU A 201 -7.97 -24.85 -5.41
CA LEU A 201 -8.22 -23.72 -4.53
C LEU A 201 -8.13 -24.15 -3.06
N ALA A 202 -8.67 -25.33 -2.72
CA ALA A 202 -8.53 -25.89 -1.37
C ALA A 202 -7.06 -26.09 -0.97
N THR A 203 -6.24 -26.62 -1.89
CA THR A 203 -4.79 -26.79 -1.67
C THR A 203 -4.10 -25.45 -1.47
N LEU A 204 -4.36 -24.46 -2.35
CA LEU A 204 -3.81 -23.12 -2.23
C LEU A 204 -4.13 -22.53 -0.84
N LEU A 205 -5.40 -22.54 -0.43
CA LEU A 205 -5.84 -21.96 0.84
C LEU A 205 -5.20 -22.68 2.05
N ARG A 206 -5.03 -24.01 2.00
CA ARG A 206 -4.29 -24.75 3.05
C ARG A 206 -2.82 -24.32 3.13
N ASP A 207 -2.15 -24.14 2.00
CA ASP A 207 -0.77 -23.66 1.97
C ASP A 207 -0.64 -22.23 2.54
N ARG A 208 -1.66 -21.39 2.34
CA ARG A 208 -1.75 -20.07 2.96
C ARG A 208 -1.97 -20.14 4.46
N ALA A 209 -2.87 -21.01 4.93
CA ALA A 209 -3.03 -21.24 6.36
C ALA A 209 -1.72 -21.66 7.04
N GLN A 210 -0.93 -22.53 6.39
CA GLN A 210 0.40 -22.91 6.90
C GLN A 210 1.38 -21.74 6.90
N THR A 211 1.32 -20.85 5.91
CA THR A 211 2.15 -19.64 5.86
C THR A 211 1.80 -18.67 6.99
N CYS A 212 0.52 -18.48 7.29
CA CYS A 212 0.07 -17.70 8.44
C CYS A 212 0.52 -18.33 9.77
N ALA A 213 0.46 -19.67 9.89
CA ALA A 213 0.93 -20.38 11.08
C ALA A 213 2.43 -20.15 11.33
N ARG A 214 3.27 -20.27 10.28
CA ARG A 214 4.71 -19.95 10.36
C ARG A 214 4.94 -18.48 10.71
N GLY A 215 4.19 -17.56 10.09
CA GLY A 215 4.29 -16.13 10.40
C GLY A 215 3.96 -15.82 11.86
N ALA A 216 2.99 -16.52 12.46
CA ALA A 216 2.70 -16.42 13.89
C ALA A 216 3.87 -16.91 14.76
N GLU A 217 4.53 -18.01 14.39
CA GLU A 217 5.70 -18.52 15.11
C GLU A 217 6.88 -17.55 15.06
N ASP A 218 7.15 -16.94 13.91
CA ASP A 218 8.21 -15.93 13.76
C ASP A 218 7.95 -14.70 14.63
N LEU A 219 6.68 -14.26 14.72
CA LEU A 219 6.27 -13.13 15.56
C LEU A 219 6.38 -13.45 17.05
N ILE A 220 5.98 -14.66 17.47
CA ILE A 220 6.19 -15.13 18.85
C ILE A 220 7.69 -15.11 19.21
N ALA A 221 8.54 -15.60 18.31
CA ALA A 221 9.97 -15.58 18.51
C ALA A 221 10.53 -14.15 18.61
N ALA A 222 10.02 -13.21 17.80
CA ALA A 222 10.39 -11.80 17.86
C ALA A 222 9.96 -11.13 19.18
N ILE A 223 8.72 -11.36 19.61
CA ILE A 223 8.19 -10.91 20.91
C ILE A 223 9.07 -11.41 22.06
N GLY A 224 9.43 -12.69 22.04
CA GLY A 224 10.32 -13.29 23.05
C GLY A 224 11.72 -12.69 23.07
N ARG A 225 12.31 -12.37 21.90
CA ARG A 225 13.62 -11.68 21.82
C ARG A 225 13.58 -10.28 22.41
N LEU A 226 12.43 -9.60 22.36
CA LEU A 226 12.21 -8.30 22.98
C LEU A 226 11.86 -8.38 24.47
N GLY A 227 11.77 -9.59 25.03
CA GLY A 227 11.42 -9.82 26.44
C GLY A 227 9.93 -9.69 26.74
N GLY A 228 9.07 -9.71 25.72
CA GLY A 228 7.62 -9.76 25.90
C GLY A 228 7.09 -11.18 25.97
N GLU A 229 5.87 -11.33 26.48
CA GLU A 229 5.12 -12.58 26.44
C GLU A 229 4.05 -12.50 25.35
N ALA A 230 4.09 -13.45 24.40
CA ALA A 230 3.09 -13.50 23.34
C ALA A 230 1.71 -13.85 23.91
N ASN A 231 0.71 -13.02 23.64
CA ASN A 231 -0.65 -13.29 24.06
C ASN A 231 -1.36 -14.06 22.93
N ASP A 232 -1.25 -15.38 22.97
CA ASP A 232 -1.76 -16.27 21.91
C ASP A 232 -3.28 -16.53 21.98
N ARG A 233 -3.94 -15.95 22.99
CA ARG A 233 -5.40 -15.96 23.09
C ARG A 233 -5.93 -15.08 21.98
N GLY A 234 -6.30 -15.73 20.87
CA GLY A 234 -6.90 -15.12 19.70
C GLY A 234 -7.83 -13.99 20.12
N SER A 235 -7.69 -12.85 19.44
CA SER A 235 -8.39 -11.61 19.74
C SER A 235 -9.87 -11.85 20.07
N ALA A 236 -10.47 -10.91 20.80
CA ALA A 236 -11.92 -10.79 20.97
C ALA A 236 -12.73 -10.79 19.63
N THR A 237 -12.11 -11.05 18.48
CA THR A 237 -12.59 -11.72 17.25
C THR A 237 -13.41 -13.01 17.49
N GLY A 238 -13.49 -13.55 18.72
CA GLY A 238 -14.56 -14.50 19.09
C GLY A 238 -15.98 -13.99 18.75
N ALA A 239 -16.18 -12.68 18.58
CA ALA A 239 -17.41 -12.10 18.06
C ALA A 239 -17.52 -12.12 16.53
N LEU A 240 -16.42 -11.96 15.78
CA LEU A 240 -16.39 -12.05 14.31
C LEU A 240 -16.59 -13.48 13.82
N HIS A 241 -16.06 -14.49 14.53
CA HIS A 241 -16.33 -15.89 14.21
C HIS A 241 -17.80 -16.27 14.42
N ARG A 242 -18.50 -15.62 15.38
CA ARG A 242 -19.97 -15.75 15.52
C ARG A 242 -20.72 -14.98 14.44
N GLY A 243 -20.21 -13.82 14.00
CA GLY A 243 -20.78 -13.05 12.88
C GLY A 243 -20.71 -13.79 11.54
N TRP A 244 -19.56 -14.42 11.24
CA TRP A 244 -19.33 -15.24 10.05
C TRP A 244 -20.17 -16.53 10.05
N VAL A 245 -20.23 -17.25 11.18
CA VAL A 245 -21.08 -18.44 11.34
C VAL A 245 -22.58 -18.09 11.32
N SER A 246 -22.98 -16.93 11.87
CA SER A 246 -24.37 -16.45 11.82
C SER A 246 -24.80 -16.04 10.41
N ALA A 247 -23.88 -15.53 9.58
CA ALA A 247 -24.14 -15.25 8.17
C ALA A 247 -24.35 -16.55 7.35
N ARG A 248 -23.68 -17.64 7.74
CA ARG A 248 -23.86 -18.99 7.16
C ARG A 248 -25.15 -19.70 7.56
N GLY A 249 -25.87 -19.23 8.57
CA GLY A 249 -27.12 -19.85 9.05
C GLY A 249 -28.29 -19.79 8.06
N SER A 250 -28.14 -19.01 6.98
CA SER A 250 -29.18 -18.79 5.99
C SER A 250 -28.60 -18.79 4.56
N VAL A 251 -28.82 -19.91 3.86
CA VAL A 251 -28.81 -20.09 2.38
C VAL A 251 -27.46 -20.43 1.71
N GLY A 252 -27.22 -21.73 1.46
CA GLY A 252 -26.39 -22.24 0.35
C GLY A 252 -24.92 -22.55 0.64
N ALA A 253 -24.37 -23.57 -0.05
CA ALA A 253 -22.92 -23.79 -0.10
C ALA A 253 -22.27 -22.64 -0.88
N LEU A 254 -21.49 -21.81 -0.19
CA LEU A 254 -20.76 -20.67 -0.75
C LEU A 254 -20.04 -21.10 -2.03
N SER A 255 -20.09 -20.24 -3.05
CA SER A 255 -19.38 -20.50 -4.29
C SER A 255 -17.90 -20.14 -4.14
N ASP A 256 -17.04 -20.68 -5.00
CA ASP A 256 -15.61 -20.36 -4.98
C ASP A 256 -15.35 -18.86 -5.15
N LEU A 257 -16.20 -18.16 -5.91
CA LEU A 257 -16.16 -16.70 -6.03
C LEU A 257 -16.41 -15.99 -4.69
N ASP A 258 -17.43 -16.41 -3.92
CA ASP A 258 -17.73 -15.80 -2.62
C ASP A 258 -16.57 -16.02 -1.64
N MET A 259 -15.94 -17.21 -1.69
CA MET A 259 -14.76 -17.50 -0.87
C MET A 259 -13.56 -16.65 -1.25
N LEU A 260 -13.30 -16.45 -2.54
CA LEU A 260 -12.21 -15.60 -3.00
C LEU A 260 -12.43 -14.13 -2.64
N GLU A 261 -13.67 -13.62 -2.72
CA GLU A 261 -14.02 -12.26 -2.32
C GLU A 261 -13.81 -12.01 -0.83
N GLU A 262 -14.17 -12.97 0.02
CA GLU A 262 -13.96 -12.89 1.47
C GLU A 262 -12.47 -12.99 1.83
N CYS A 263 -11.72 -13.89 1.18
CA CYS A 263 -10.28 -13.98 1.39
C CYS A 263 -9.54 -12.69 0.98
N GLU A 264 -9.91 -12.07 -0.15
CA GLU A 264 -9.30 -10.80 -0.58
C GLU A 264 -9.54 -9.68 0.44
N ARG A 265 -10.77 -9.56 0.97
CA ARG A 265 -11.09 -8.57 2.01
C ARG A 265 -10.27 -8.80 3.29
N GLY A 266 -10.09 -10.06 3.68
CA GLY A 266 -9.24 -10.43 4.81
C GLY A 266 -7.78 -10.03 4.59
N GLU A 267 -7.24 -10.30 3.40
CA GLU A 267 -5.87 -9.96 3.02
C GLU A 267 -5.64 -8.43 2.94
N ASP A 268 -6.58 -7.67 2.40
CA ASP A 268 -6.54 -6.20 2.42
C ASP A 268 -6.41 -5.65 3.85
N ALA A 269 -7.22 -6.20 4.77
CA ALA A 269 -7.19 -5.82 6.17
C ALA A 269 -5.87 -6.24 6.86
N ALA A 270 -5.27 -7.37 6.46
CA ALA A 270 -3.97 -7.80 6.96
C ALA A 270 -2.85 -6.86 6.48
N LEU A 271 -2.82 -6.54 5.18
CA LEU A 271 -1.86 -5.61 4.58
C LEU A 271 -1.90 -4.22 5.21
N ALA A 272 -3.10 -3.71 5.53
CA ALA A 272 -3.24 -2.44 6.23
C ALA A 272 -2.57 -2.46 7.62
N ARG A 273 -2.69 -3.58 8.37
CA ARG A 273 -2.03 -3.74 9.68
C ARG A 273 -0.51 -3.82 9.54
N TYR A 274 0.00 -4.60 8.60
CA TYR A 274 1.45 -4.65 8.32
C TYR A 274 2.02 -3.27 7.98
N ARG A 275 1.34 -2.51 7.10
CA ARG A 275 1.75 -1.13 6.75
C ARG A 275 1.76 -0.20 7.97
N LYS A 276 0.75 -0.31 8.86
CA LYS A 276 0.71 0.46 10.10
C LYS A 276 1.93 0.18 10.98
N VAL A 277 2.28 -1.09 11.19
CA VAL A 277 3.45 -1.46 12.02
C VAL A 277 4.75 -0.96 11.39
N LEU A 278 4.91 -1.07 10.06
CA LEU A 278 6.10 -0.56 9.37
C LEU A 278 6.26 0.96 9.42
N ALA A 279 5.19 1.70 9.75
CA ALA A 279 5.22 3.15 9.98
C ALA A 279 5.92 3.55 11.29
N GLN A 280 6.00 2.63 12.24
CA GLN A 280 6.57 2.88 13.56
C GLN A 280 8.10 2.78 13.53
N ALA A 281 8.74 3.29 14.59
CA ALA A 281 10.13 2.98 14.87
C ALA A 281 10.22 1.52 15.35
N LEU A 282 10.94 0.69 14.61
CA LEU A 282 11.09 -0.74 14.90
C LEU A 282 12.57 -1.10 15.00
N PRO A 283 12.93 -2.06 15.87
CA PRO A 283 14.22 -2.74 15.79
C PRO A 283 14.47 -3.25 14.36
N ALA A 284 15.72 -3.18 13.89
CA ALA A 284 16.05 -3.50 12.49
C ALA A 284 15.69 -4.95 12.10
N ASP A 285 15.88 -5.91 13.01
CA ASP A 285 15.51 -7.30 12.80
C ASP A 285 13.98 -7.48 12.75
N VAL A 286 13.25 -6.79 13.61
CA VAL A 286 11.78 -6.76 13.61
C VAL A 286 11.24 -6.13 12.32
N ARG A 287 11.78 -4.99 11.89
CA ARG A 287 11.40 -4.36 10.62
C ARG A 287 11.58 -5.31 9.45
N THR A 288 12.74 -5.98 9.38
CA THR A 288 13.05 -6.94 8.32
C THR A 288 12.03 -8.08 8.29
N LEU A 289 11.70 -8.65 9.46
CA LEU A 289 10.68 -9.69 9.58
C LEU A 289 9.30 -9.22 9.09
N VAL A 290 8.84 -8.06 9.56
CA VAL A 290 7.53 -7.51 9.22
C VAL A 290 7.43 -7.18 7.72
N GLN A 291 8.51 -6.64 7.11
CA GLN A 291 8.57 -6.41 5.66
C GLN A 291 8.45 -7.71 4.87
N GLN A 292 9.22 -8.74 5.24
CA GLN A 292 9.17 -10.05 4.56
C GLN A 292 7.78 -10.69 4.63
N GLN A 293 7.11 -10.62 5.78
CA GLN A 293 5.74 -11.11 5.92
C GLN A 293 4.73 -10.29 5.10
N MET A 294 4.83 -8.97 5.11
CA MET A 294 3.96 -8.09 4.30
C MET A 294 4.10 -8.39 2.80
N GLU A 295 5.32 -8.58 2.30
CA GLU A 295 5.54 -8.97 0.91
C GLU A 295 4.92 -10.33 0.58
N GLY A 296 5.00 -11.28 1.52
CA GLY A 296 4.32 -12.58 1.42
C GLY A 296 2.81 -12.45 1.33
N ALA A 297 2.21 -11.62 2.19
CA ALA A 297 0.78 -11.30 2.19
C ALA A 297 0.36 -10.61 0.88
N GLN A 298 1.16 -9.66 0.38
CA GLN A 298 0.87 -8.97 -0.89
C GLN A 298 0.85 -9.94 -2.07
N ARG A 299 1.84 -10.85 -2.14
CA ARG A 299 1.84 -11.91 -3.16
C ARG A 299 0.62 -12.84 -3.05
N ASN A 300 0.12 -13.08 -1.84
CA ASN A 300 -1.08 -13.87 -1.64
C ASN A 300 -2.33 -13.13 -2.11
N HIS A 301 -2.51 -11.90 -1.64
CA HIS A 301 -3.59 -11.00 -2.06
C HIS A 301 -3.71 -10.94 -3.59
N ASP A 302 -2.59 -10.71 -4.28
CA ASP A 302 -2.58 -10.57 -5.74
C ASP A 302 -3.01 -11.87 -6.44
N GLU A 303 -2.65 -13.03 -5.89
CA GLU A 303 -3.06 -14.33 -6.44
C GLU A 303 -4.54 -14.61 -6.20
N ILE A 304 -5.05 -14.32 -5.00
CA ILE A 304 -6.48 -14.45 -4.69
C ILE A 304 -7.31 -13.55 -5.59
N LYS A 305 -6.88 -12.31 -5.78
CA LYS A 305 -7.53 -11.35 -6.68
C LYS A 305 -7.57 -11.86 -8.12
N ARG A 306 -6.47 -12.40 -8.65
CA ARG A 306 -6.44 -13.00 -10.00
C ARG A 306 -7.42 -14.16 -10.12
N LEU A 307 -7.45 -15.05 -9.14
CA LEU A 307 -8.38 -16.19 -9.12
C LEU A 307 -9.83 -15.74 -9.05
N ARG A 308 -10.13 -14.73 -8.21
CA ARG A 308 -11.46 -14.12 -8.11
C ARG A 308 -11.90 -13.56 -9.46
N ASP A 309 -11.04 -12.78 -10.09
CA ASP A 309 -11.35 -12.13 -11.38
C ASP A 309 -11.59 -13.18 -12.47
N ALA A 310 -10.82 -14.28 -12.47
CA ALA A 310 -11.04 -15.41 -13.37
C ALA A 310 -12.37 -16.14 -13.10
N GLU A 311 -12.74 -16.36 -11.83
CA GLU A 311 -14.03 -16.96 -11.46
C GLU A 311 -15.22 -16.06 -11.82
N ARG A 312 -15.09 -14.74 -11.62
CA ARG A 312 -16.10 -13.77 -12.01
C ARG A 312 -16.33 -13.78 -13.52
N ALA A 313 -15.26 -13.85 -14.31
CA ALA A 313 -15.34 -13.94 -15.76
C ALA A 313 -15.94 -15.25 -16.29
N ARG A 314 -15.91 -16.35 -15.51
CA ARG A 314 -16.56 -17.62 -15.87
C ARG A 314 -18.07 -17.63 -15.60
N LYS A 315 -18.53 -16.80 -14.66
CA LYS A 315 -19.94 -16.72 -14.26
C LYS A 315 -20.73 -15.61 -14.97
N GLY A 316 -20.05 -14.59 -15.50
CA GLY A 316 -20.63 -13.52 -16.32
C GLY A 316 -20.73 -13.92 -17.78
#